data_AF-W5STP9-F1
#
_entry.id   AF-W5STP9-F1
#
_cell.length_a   1.000
_cell.length_b   1.000
_cell.length_c   1.000
_cell.angle_alpha   90.00
_cell.angle_beta   90.00
_cell.angle_gamma   90.00
#
_symmetry.space_group_name_H-M   'P 1'
#
loop_
_entity.id
_entity.type
_entity.pdbx_description
1 polymer ?
#
loop_
_entity_poly.entity_id
_entity_poly.type
_entity_poly.pdbx_seq_one_letter_code
_entity_poly.pdbx_strand_id
1 'polypeptide(L)'
;MKILLQLIMIFVASLSFATKIDTSALNKILNEQEIQHKSFGIGFGIGNPITNIIINFPYVDIDIGYGGFNGLHPNNFVPYIVFGTDILLQKEIYQNTMITSGLGIGLDLSPIKPNEKDASSIQTDDSTNKQEEFSLTSPNNRLGIVLRFPIILEYSFLTNVVIGFKAVTTIGGTMIFNPTSMEGIRFGFFAFGFIKIYI
;
A
#
# COMPACT_ATOMS: atom_id res chain seq x y z
N MET A 1 -58.15 14.03 -4.34
CA MET A 1 -56.71 14.09 -3.96
C MET A 1 -55.77 13.57 -5.03
N LYS A 2 -55.93 12.35 -5.59
CA LYS A 2 -55.00 11.77 -6.59
C LYS A 2 -54.89 12.57 -7.90
N ILE A 3 -56.00 13.09 -8.42
CA ILE A 3 -56.03 13.85 -9.69
C ILE A 3 -55.34 15.21 -9.55
N LEU A 4 -55.51 15.87 -8.40
CA LEU A 4 -54.83 17.14 -8.09
C LEU A 4 -53.31 16.94 -7.99
N LEU A 5 -52.87 15.83 -7.37
CA LEU A 5 -51.45 15.49 -7.25
C LEU A 5 -50.83 15.20 -8.62
N GLN A 6 -51.55 14.52 -9.51
CA GLN A 6 -51.10 14.27 -10.89
C GLN A 6 -50.98 15.56 -11.70
N LEU A 7 -51.95 16.48 -11.58
CA LEU A 7 -51.89 17.79 -12.23
C LEU A 7 -50.72 18.65 -11.71
N ILE A 8 -50.44 18.61 -10.40
CA ILE A 8 -49.29 19.29 -9.81
C ILE A 8 -47.98 18.68 -10.31
N MET A 9 -47.87 17.35 -10.41
CA MET A 9 -46.66 16.70 -10.94
C MET A 9 -46.42 17.02 -12.42
N ILE A 10 -47.47 17.07 -13.24
CA ILE A 10 -47.36 17.48 -14.65
C ILE A 10 -46.95 18.95 -14.75
N PHE A 11 -47.49 19.81 -13.88
CA PHE A 11 -47.14 21.23 -13.85
C PHE A 11 -45.68 21.47 -13.40
N VAL A 12 -45.20 20.73 -12.38
CA VAL A 12 -43.80 20.76 -11.91
C VAL A 12 -42.84 20.19 -12.97
N ALA A 13 -43.25 19.14 -13.69
CA ALA A 13 -42.49 18.61 -14.82
C ALA A 13 -42.43 19.59 -16.01
N SER A 14 -43.48 20.39 -16.22
CA SER A 14 -43.50 21.43 -17.26
C SER A 14 -42.73 22.71 -16.90
N LEU A 15 -42.43 22.91 -15.60
CA LEU A 15 -41.72 24.08 -15.07
C LEU A 15 -40.22 23.84 -14.82
N SER A 16 -39.76 22.58 -14.86
CA SER A 16 -38.33 22.32 -14.89
C SER A 16 -37.81 22.65 -16.27
N PHE A 17 -37.25 23.86 -16.39
CA PHE A 17 -36.22 24.16 -17.37
C PHE A 17 -35.36 22.91 -17.55
N ALA A 18 -35.22 22.45 -18.78
CA ALA A 18 -34.21 21.47 -19.15
C ALA A 18 -32.84 22.09 -18.87
N THR A 19 -32.41 22.08 -17.62
CA THR A 19 -31.02 22.12 -17.26
C THR A 19 -30.44 20.90 -17.94
N LYS A 20 -29.64 21.14 -18.98
CA LYS A 20 -28.78 20.09 -19.53
C LYS A 20 -28.06 19.52 -18.31
N ILE A 21 -28.43 18.30 -17.92
CA ILE A 21 -27.77 17.59 -16.85
C ILE A 21 -26.31 17.57 -17.27
N ASP A 22 -25.47 18.32 -16.56
CA ASP A 22 -24.05 18.33 -16.83
C ASP A 22 -23.57 16.92 -16.50
N THR A 23 -23.35 16.14 -17.55
CA THR A 23 -22.93 14.75 -17.45
C THR A 23 -21.62 14.64 -16.69
N SER A 24 -20.77 15.68 -16.71
CA SER A 24 -19.56 15.77 -15.88
C SER A 24 -19.91 15.90 -14.39
N ALA A 25 -20.84 16.78 -14.03
CA ALA A 25 -21.29 16.95 -12.65
C ALA A 25 -22.06 15.73 -12.12
N LEU A 26 -22.89 15.09 -12.96
CA LEU A 26 -23.61 13.87 -12.62
C LEU A 26 -22.65 12.69 -12.43
N ASN A 27 -21.68 12.52 -13.34
CA ASN A 27 -20.64 11.50 -13.20
C ASN A 27 -19.79 11.74 -11.95
N LYS A 28 -19.48 13.00 -11.63
CA LYS A 28 -18.78 13.35 -10.40
C LYS A 28 -19.58 12.94 -9.15
N ILE A 29 -20.88 13.22 -9.11
CA ILE A 29 -21.74 12.83 -7.97
C ILE A 29 -21.89 11.31 -7.87
N LEU A 30 -22.07 10.62 -9.01
CA LEU A 30 -22.16 9.15 -9.06
C LEU A 30 -20.84 8.50 -8.63
N ASN A 31 -19.70 9.04 -9.05
CA ASN A 31 -18.38 8.56 -8.64
C ASN A 31 -18.10 8.86 -7.15
N GLU A 32 -18.53 10.02 -6.63
CA GLU A 32 -18.47 10.30 -5.18
C GLU A 32 -19.30 9.28 -4.39
N GLN A 33 -20.45 8.84 -4.90
CA GLN A 33 -21.23 7.75 -4.31
C GLN A 33 -20.56 6.38 -4.46
N GLU A 34 -19.92 6.08 -5.60
CA GLU A 34 -19.19 4.82 -5.81
C GLU A 34 -17.92 4.72 -4.94
N ILE A 35 -17.24 5.85 -4.69
CA ILE A 35 -16.16 5.95 -3.70
C ILE A 35 -16.69 5.67 -2.29
N GLN A 36 -17.93 6.08 -1.97
CA GLN A 36 -18.57 5.73 -0.69
C GLN A 36 -18.92 4.23 -0.58
N HIS A 37 -19.08 3.51 -1.69
CA HIS A 37 -19.32 2.07 -1.70
C HIS A 37 -18.05 1.22 -1.51
N LYS A 38 -16.85 1.82 -1.62
CA LYS A 38 -15.56 1.15 -1.38
C LYS A 38 -15.22 1.16 0.12
N SER A 39 -16.07 0.48 0.90
CA SER A 39 -15.99 0.48 2.37
C SER A 39 -14.89 -0.43 2.91
N PHE A 40 -14.56 -1.50 2.20
CA PHE A 40 -13.50 -2.42 2.56
C PHE A 40 -12.92 -3.06 1.29
N GLY A 41 -11.62 -3.29 1.26
CA GLY A 41 -10.97 -4.02 0.19
C GLY A 41 -9.85 -4.92 0.69
N ILE A 42 -9.63 -6.02 -0.02
CA ILE A 42 -8.48 -6.89 0.20
C ILE A 42 -7.77 -7.13 -1.13
N GLY A 43 -6.44 -7.08 -1.10
CA GLY A 43 -5.61 -7.25 -2.29
C GLY A 43 -4.36 -8.06 -2.03
N PHE A 44 -3.82 -8.58 -3.12
CA PHE A 44 -2.57 -9.31 -3.15
C PHE A 44 -1.64 -8.65 -4.15
N GLY A 45 -0.40 -8.42 -3.75
CA GLY A 45 0.62 -7.79 -4.56
C GLY A 45 1.89 -8.60 -4.68
N ILE A 46 2.62 -8.35 -5.76
CA ILE A 46 3.93 -8.93 -6.04
C ILE A 46 4.94 -7.83 -6.41
N GLY A 47 6.16 -7.95 -5.92
CA GLY A 47 7.23 -6.98 -6.20
C GLY A 47 8.36 -7.01 -5.19
N ASN A 48 8.61 -5.88 -4.54
CA ASN A 48 9.50 -5.78 -3.39
C ASN A 48 8.76 -5.02 -2.27
N PRO A 49 8.24 -5.71 -1.23
CA PRO A 49 8.40 -7.15 -0.92
C PRO A 49 7.83 -8.12 -1.96
N ILE A 50 8.33 -9.37 -2.01
CA ILE A 50 7.96 -10.39 -3.03
C ILE A 50 6.48 -10.66 -3.06
N THR A 51 5.88 -10.79 -1.89
CA THR A 51 4.43 -10.90 -1.71
C THR A 51 3.96 -9.85 -0.73
N ASN A 52 2.84 -9.21 -1.04
CA ASN A 52 2.16 -8.29 -0.14
C ASN A 52 0.67 -8.63 -0.05
N ILE A 53 0.11 -8.47 1.15
CA ILE A 53 -1.33 -8.44 1.39
C ILE A 53 -1.70 -7.00 1.72
N ILE A 54 -2.71 -6.47 1.06
CA ILE A 54 -3.21 -5.11 1.23
C ILE A 54 -4.62 -5.22 1.81
N ILE A 55 -4.87 -4.52 2.91
CA ILE A 55 -6.20 -4.38 3.50
C ILE A 55 -6.54 -2.90 3.48
N ASN A 56 -7.62 -2.55 2.79
CA ASN A 56 -8.04 -1.19 2.56
C ASN A 56 -9.35 -0.90 3.31
N PHE A 57 -9.35 0.19 4.06
CA PHE A 57 -10.52 0.85 4.62
C PHE A 57 -10.61 2.26 4.00
N PRO A 58 -11.71 3.01 4.19
CA PRO A 58 -11.79 4.36 3.67
C PRO A 58 -10.63 5.19 4.24
N TYR A 59 -9.80 5.72 3.34
CA TYR A 59 -8.62 6.52 3.65
C TYR A 59 -7.49 5.81 4.42
N VAL A 60 -7.58 4.50 4.68
CA VAL A 60 -6.54 3.76 5.41
C VAL A 60 -6.15 2.50 4.65
N ASP A 61 -4.85 2.33 4.44
CA ASP A 61 -4.27 1.09 3.92
C ASP A 61 -3.46 0.40 5.01
N ILE A 62 -3.48 -0.92 5.00
CA ILE A 62 -2.61 -1.76 5.81
C ILE A 62 -1.90 -2.72 4.86
N ASP A 63 -0.57 -2.70 4.89
CA ASP A 63 0.28 -3.58 4.10
C ASP A 63 1.00 -4.58 4.99
N ILE A 64 0.98 -5.85 4.57
CA ILE A 64 1.78 -6.92 5.15
C ILE A 64 2.61 -7.54 4.04
N GLY A 65 3.91 -7.29 4.07
CA GLY A 65 4.87 -7.74 3.07
C GLY A 65 5.81 -8.80 3.61
N TYR A 66 6.18 -9.74 2.74
CA TYR A 66 7.17 -10.77 3.05
C TYR A 66 8.20 -10.92 1.93
N GLY A 67 9.46 -10.93 2.36
CA GLY A 67 10.63 -11.27 1.57
C GLY A 67 11.01 -10.24 0.52
N GLY A 68 12.27 -10.26 0.08
CA GLY A 68 12.70 -9.47 -1.06
C GLY A 68 14.17 -9.60 -1.37
N PHE A 69 14.59 -8.90 -2.41
CA PHE A 69 15.94 -9.01 -2.94
C PHE A 69 16.73 -7.76 -2.57
N ASN A 70 17.82 -7.94 -1.82
CA ASN A 70 18.74 -6.83 -1.60
C ASN A 70 19.51 -6.54 -2.91
N GLY A 71 19.42 -5.30 -3.41
CA GLY A 71 20.11 -4.86 -4.62
C GLY A 71 19.67 -5.57 -5.91
N LEU A 72 18.42 -6.07 -6.00
CA LEU A 72 17.86 -6.76 -7.18
C LEU A 72 18.69 -7.96 -7.68
N HIS A 73 19.54 -8.54 -6.83
CA HIS A 73 20.29 -9.74 -7.17
C HIS A 73 19.44 -11.00 -6.87
N PRO A 74 19.15 -11.86 -7.87
CA PRO A 74 18.21 -12.98 -7.72
C PRO A 74 18.65 -14.03 -6.69
N ASN A 75 19.95 -14.13 -6.42
CA ASN A 75 20.50 -15.09 -5.44
C ASN A 75 20.61 -14.51 -4.01
N ASN A 76 20.11 -13.29 -3.77
CA ASN A 76 20.19 -12.58 -2.50
C ASN A 76 18.81 -12.37 -1.87
N PHE A 77 17.94 -13.38 -1.95
CA PHE A 77 16.70 -13.38 -1.20
C PHE A 77 17.01 -13.17 0.29
N VAL A 78 16.33 -12.19 0.89
CA VAL A 78 16.35 -11.97 2.32
C VAL A 78 14.91 -12.15 2.81
N PRO A 79 14.66 -13.11 3.71
CA PRO A 79 13.39 -13.16 4.42
C PRO A 79 13.31 -11.94 5.34
N TYR A 80 12.46 -10.97 5.02
CA TYR A 80 12.13 -9.85 5.89
C TYR A 80 10.63 -9.63 5.90
N ILE A 81 10.11 -9.10 6.99
CA ILE A 81 8.68 -8.82 7.16
C ILE A 81 8.52 -7.31 7.22
N VAL A 82 7.64 -6.78 6.37
CA VAL A 82 7.20 -5.39 6.47
C VAL A 82 5.76 -5.36 6.91
N PHE A 83 5.49 -4.51 7.88
CA PHE A 83 4.14 -4.11 8.21
C PHE A 83 4.05 -2.60 8.04
N GLY A 84 2.91 -2.09 7.59
CA GLY A 84 2.64 -0.68 7.81
C GLY A 84 1.21 -0.28 7.56
N THR A 85 0.90 0.89 8.07
CA THR A 85 -0.41 1.51 7.96
C THR A 85 -0.26 2.90 7.40
N ASP A 86 -1.05 3.21 6.39
CA ASP A 86 -0.96 4.42 5.61
C ASP A 86 -2.31 5.16 5.66
N ILE A 87 -2.29 6.46 5.94
CA ILE A 87 -3.43 7.36 5.75
C ILE A 87 -3.33 7.95 4.35
N LEU A 88 -4.40 7.82 3.58
CA LEU A 88 -4.43 8.01 2.15
C LEU A 88 -5.42 9.10 1.73
N LEU A 89 -4.98 9.95 0.80
CA LEU A 89 -5.79 10.95 0.11
C LEU A 89 -5.92 10.54 -1.36
N GLN A 90 -7.16 10.32 -1.79
CA GLN A 90 -7.48 9.75 -3.10
C GLN A 90 -8.00 10.83 -4.03
N LYS A 91 -7.62 10.76 -5.32
CA LYS A 91 -8.11 11.64 -6.36
C LYS A 91 -8.28 10.86 -7.67
N GLU A 92 -9.45 10.97 -8.28
CA GLU A 92 -9.64 10.48 -9.64
C GLU A 92 -8.93 11.42 -10.63
N ILE A 93 -8.09 10.84 -11.50
CA ILE A 93 -7.31 11.58 -12.49
C ILE A 93 -7.85 11.40 -13.91
N TYR A 94 -8.45 10.26 -14.17
CA TYR A 94 -9.03 9.90 -15.45
C TYR A 94 -10.03 8.77 -15.22
N GLN A 95 -11.00 8.59 -16.12
CA GLN A 95 -12.07 7.60 -16.00
C GLN A 95 -11.54 6.25 -15.47
N ASN A 96 -12.10 5.81 -14.34
CA ASN A 96 -11.77 4.57 -13.63
C ASN A 96 -10.33 4.48 -13.09
N THR A 97 -9.57 5.57 -13.16
CA THR A 97 -8.17 5.66 -12.73
C THR A 97 -8.03 6.63 -11.56
N MET A 98 -7.54 6.11 -10.45
CA MET A 98 -7.36 6.84 -9.20
C MET A 98 -5.88 6.95 -8.88
N ILE A 99 -5.43 8.16 -8.58
CA ILE A 99 -4.14 8.39 -7.93
C ILE A 99 -4.38 8.63 -6.46
N THR A 100 -3.55 8.03 -5.62
CA THR A 100 -3.64 8.16 -4.18
C THR A 100 -2.25 8.42 -3.64
N SER A 101 -2.14 9.31 -2.67
CA SER A 101 -0.90 9.55 -1.95
C SER A 101 -1.19 9.70 -0.46
N GLY A 102 -0.17 9.54 0.37
CA GLY A 102 -0.41 9.52 1.80
C GLY A 102 0.82 9.62 2.67
N LEU A 103 0.59 9.41 3.95
CA LEU A 103 1.59 9.31 5.00
C LEU A 103 1.26 8.13 5.90
N GLY A 104 2.27 7.40 6.31
CA GLY A 104 2.09 6.21 7.12
C GLY A 104 3.23 5.94 8.09
N ILE A 105 3.05 4.88 8.87
CA ILE A 105 4.06 4.32 9.76
C ILE A 105 4.21 2.83 9.48
N GLY A 106 5.42 2.32 9.62
CA GLY A 106 5.71 0.93 9.35
C GLY A 106 6.76 0.33 10.27
N LEU A 107 6.78 -0.99 10.28
CA LEU A 107 7.77 -1.82 10.93
C LEU A 107 8.45 -2.68 9.86
N ASP A 108 9.77 -2.73 9.88
CA ASP A 108 10.59 -3.61 9.05
C ASP A 108 11.37 -4.55 9.97
N LEU A 109 11.14 -5.85 9.84
CA LEU A 109 11.88 -6.87 10.56
C LEU A 109 12.74 -7.65 9.58
N SER A 110 14.06 -7.47 9.66
CA SER A 110 15.02 -8.09 8.74
C SER A 110 16.20 -8.73 9.49
N PRO A 111 16.79 -9.82 8.97
CA PRO A 111 18.01 -10.37 9.53
C PRO A 111 19.21 -9.48 9.19
N ILE A 112 20.15 -9.37 10.12
CA ILE A 112 21.45 -8.73 9.91
C ILE A 112 22.33 -9.75 9.21
N LYS A 113 22.82 -9.42 8.01
CA LYS A 113 23.75 -10.31 7.30
C LYS A 113 25.08 -10.37 8.07
N PRO A 114 25.71 -11.55 8.21
CA PRO A 114 27.04 -11.67 8.82
C PRO A 114 28.06 -10.72 8.18
N ASN A 115 27.98 -10.52 6.86
CA ASN A 115 28.90 -9.69 6.09
C ASN A 115 28.69 -8.16 6.26
N GLU A 116 27.66 -7.70 6.98
CA GLU A 116 27.53 -6.27 7.31
C GLU A 116 28.36 -5.88 8.56
N LYS A 117 28.85 -6.86 9.34
CA LYS A 117 29.72 -6.60 10.51
C LYS A 117 31.21 -6.45 10.17
N ASP A 118 31.64 -6.74 8.93
CA ASP A 118 33.06 -6.78 8.55
C ASP A 118 33.38 -5.98 7.28
N ALA A 119 32.94 -4.72 7.21
CA ALA A 119 33.55 -3.74 6.30
C ALA A 119 34.83 -3.11 6.88
N SER A 120 35.18 -3.42 8.14
CA SER A 120 36.38 -2.93 8.83
C SER A 120 37.39 -4.03 9.18
N SER A 121 37.14 -5.29 8.87
CA SER A 121 38.13 -6.35 9.05
C SER A 121 38.07 -7.36 7.90
N ILE A 122 39.09 -7.35 7.05
CA ILE A 122 39.34 -8.44 6.11
C ILE A 122 39.98 -9.55 6.93
N GLN A 123 39.18 -10.49 7.42
CA GLN A 123 39.65 -11.83 7.76
C GLN A 123 38.81 -12.85 7.03
N THR A 124 39.51 -13.57 6.16
CA THR A 124 39.00 -14.67 5.35
C THR A 124 38.93 -15.89 6.26
N ASP A 125 37.73 -16.26 6.71
CA ASP A 125 37.53 -17.57 7.36
C ASP A 125 36.46 -18.37 6.60
N ASP A 126 36.95 -19.47 6.00
CA ASP A 126 36.19 -20.58 5.47
C ASP A 126 35.34 -21.20 6.59
N SER A 127 34.04 -20.90 6.61
CA SER A 127 33.08 -21.68 7.41
C SER A 127 31.73 -21.78 6.72
N THR A 128 31.49 -22.96 6.16
CA THR A 128 30.19 -23.61 5.92
C THR A 128 28.95 -22.70 5.87
N ASN A 129 28.46 -22.49 4.64
CA ASN A 129 27.11 -22.01 4.31
C ASN A 129 26.03 -22.68 5.17
N LYS A 130 25.68 -22.07 6.31
CA LYS A 130 24.37 -22.23 6.92
C LYS A 130 23.68 -20.89 6.76
N GLN A 131 22.82 -20.78 5.75
CA GLN A 131 21.83 -19.72 5.70
C GLN A 131 21.02 -19.86 6.99
N GLU A 132 21.24 -18.96 7.95
CA GLU A 132 20.41 -18.90 9.15
C GLU A 132 18.96 -18.73 8.70
N GLU A 133 18.12 -19.73 8.99
CA GLU A 133 16.69 -19.60 8.80
C GLU A 133 16.19 -18.39 9.58
N PHE A 134 15.35 -17.58 8.95
CA PHE A 134 14.70 -16.46 9.61
C PHE A 134 13.87 -16.97 10.77
N SER A 135 14.41 -16.83 11.97
CA SER A 135 13.66 -17.03 13.20
C SER A 135 13.31 -15.66 13.76
N LEU A 136 12.03 -15.45 14.10
CA LEU A 136 11.57 -14.30 14.88
C LEU A 136 12.35 -14.13 16.20
N THR A 137 12.93 -15.22 16.72
CA THR A 137 13.71 -15.26 17.95
C THR A 137 15.23 -15.20 17.73
N SER A 138 15.70 -15.03 16.49
CA SER A 138 17.13 -14.94 16.22
C SER A 138 17.73 -13.68 16.86
N PRO A 139 18.87 -13.78 17.55
CA PRO A 139 19.53 -12.63 18.15
C PRO A 139 20.03 -11.61 17.10
N ASN A 140 20.18 -12.01 15.84
CA ASN A 140 20.69 -11.16 14.77
C ASN A 140 19.58 -10.49 13.94
N ASN A 141 18.41 -10.22 14.53
CA ASN A 141 17.35 -9.47 13.85
C ASN A 141 17.48 -7.96 14.08
N ARG A 142 17.11 -7.21 13.04
CA ARG A 142 16.96 -5.76 13.01
C ARG A 142 15.48 -5.43 12.97
N LEU A 143 15.06 -4.48 13.80
CA LEU A 143 13.75 -3.83 13.72
C LEU A 143 13.91 -2.37 13.28
N GLY A 144 13.26 -2.02 12.18
CA GLY A 144 13.08 -0.66 11.71
C GLY A 144 11.70 -0.13 12.08
N ILE A 145 11.64 1.09 12.58
CA ILE A 145 10.40 1.87 12.72
C ILE A 145 10.49 3.01 11.74
N VAL A 146 9.60 3.03 10.75
CA VAL A 146 9.71 3.92 9.59
C VAL A 146 8.48 4.78 9.39
N LEU A 147 8.71 6.02 8.95
CA LEU A 147 7.72 6.85 8.29
C LEU A 147 7.62 6.42 6.83
N ARG A 148 6.40 6.37 6.30
CA ARG A 148 6.08 5.88 4.96
C ARG A 148 5.42 6.98 4.14
N PHE A 149 5.80 7.10 2.87
CA PHE A 149 5.21 8.02 1.91
C PHE A 149 4.74 7.22 0.69
N PRO A 150 3.52 6.64 0.75
CA PRO A 150 2.96 5.88 -0.36
C PRO A 150 2.46 6.78 -1.49
N ILE A 151 2.65 6.30 -2.71
CA ILE A 151 1.97 6.74 -3.93
C ILE A 151 1.38 5.49 -4.58
N ILE A 152 0.10 5.54 -4.88
CA ILE A 152 -0.68 4.42 -5.40
C ILE A 152 -1.40 4.88 -6.67
N LEU A 153 -1.30 4.08 -7.72
CA LEU A 153 -2.08 4.23 -8.94
C LEU A 153 -2.99 3.01 -9.07
N GLU A 154 -4.30 3.26 -9.20
CA GLU A 154 -5.33 2.24 -9.28
C GLU A 154 -6.16 2.40 -10.54
N TYR A 155 -6.44 1.28 -11.21
CA TYR A 155 -7.35 1.21 -12.33
C TYR A 155 -8.47 0.20 -12.03
N SER A 156 -9.71 0.67 -12.05
CA SER A 156 -10.90 -0.16 -11.86
C SER A 156 -11.20 -0.91 -13.15
N PHE A 157 -10.82 -2.19 -13.17
CA PHE A 157 -11.02 -3.09 -14.30
C PHE A 157 -12.46 -3.64 -14.34
N LEU A 158 -13.04 -3.91 -13.17
CA LEU A 158 -14.46 -4.24 -12.96
C LEU A 158 -14.99 -3.38 -11.81
N THR A 159 -16.31 -3.34 -11.62
CA THR A 159 -16.97 -2.57 -10.53
C THR A 159 -16.29 -2.78 -9.17
N ASN A 160 -15.90 -4.03 -8.88
CA ASN A 160 -15.32 -4.39 -7.59
C ASN A 160 -13.85 -4.85 -7.68
N VAL A 161 -13.25 -4.89 -8.88
CA VAL A 161 -11.88 -5.38 -9.07
C VAL A 161 -10.99 -4.29 -9.62
N VAL A 162 -9.92 -4.03 -8.89
CA VAL A 162 -8.92 -3.01 -9.21
C VAL A 162 -7.57 -3.67 -9.40
N ILE A 163 -6.84 -3.24 -10.42
CA ILE A 163 -5.42 -3.51 -10.54
C ILE A 163 -4.67 -2.22 -10.25
N GLY A 164 -3.49 -2.31 -9.66
CA GLY A 164 -2.76 -1.11 -9.29
C GLY A 164 -1.29 -1.34 -9.08
N PHE A 165 -0.61 -0.23 -8.82
CA PHE A 165 0.79 -0.18 -8.48
C PHE A 165 0.96 0.73 -7.27
N LYS A 166 1.69 0.25 -6.27
CA LYS A 166 2.01 1.01 -5.05
C LYS A 166 3.52 1.13 -4.94
N ALA A 167 3.98 2.36 -4.77
CA ALA A 167 5.36 2.68 -4.45
C ALA A 167 5.39 3.39 -3.10
N VAL A 168 6.27 2.96 -2.19
CA VAL A 168 6.39 3.50 -0.85
C VAL A 168 7.85 3.81 -0.59
N THR A 169 8.16 5.09 -0.39
CA THR A 169 9.45 5.47 0.19
C THR A 169 9.34 5.48 1.70
N THR A 170 10.40 5.04 2.38
CA THR A 170 10.43 4.98 3.84
C THR A 170 11.68 5.61 4.40
N ILE A 171 11.56 6.25 5.55
CA ILE A 171 12.69 6.77 6.32
C ILE A 171 12.45 6.46 7.80
N GLY A 172 13.43 5.91 8.48
CA GLY A 172 13.23 5.57 9.89
C GLY A 172 14.45 5.05 10.62
N GLY A 173 14.31 5.02 11.94
CA GLY A 173 15.32 4.47 12.83
C GLY A 173 15.31 2.95 12.80
N THR A 174 16.49 2.36 12.87
CA THR A 174 16.69 0.91 12.95
C THR A 174 17.47 0.54 14.20
N MET A 175 17.09 -0.57 14.82
CA MET A 175 17.75 -1.12 16.00
C MET A 175 18.00 -2.61 15.83
N ILE A 176 19.11 -3.07 16.39
CA ILE A 176 19.50 -4.48 16.48
C ILE A 176 19.02 -5.02 17.82
N PHE A 177 18.57 -6.27 17.90
CA PHE A 177 18.04 -6.82 19.16
C PHE A 177 19.11 -7.35 20.13
N ASN A 178 20.28 -7.82 19.68
CA ASN A 178 21.33 -8.36 20.56
C ASN A 178 22.78 -8.01 20.13
N PRO A 179 23.48 -7.14 20.87
CA PRO A 179 22.96 -6.25 21.93
C PRO A 179 22.00 -5.21 21.36
N THR A 180 21.06 -4.71 22.18
CA THR A 180 20.15 -3.64 21.76
C THR A 180 20.91 -2.36 21.46
N SER A 181 21.11 -2.06 20.18
CA SER A 181 21.82 -0.85 19.74
C SER A 181 21.10 -0.18 18.58
N MET A 182 21.02 1.15 18.63
CA MET A 182 20.54 1.94 17.51
C MET A 182 21.58 1.90 16.38
N GLU A 183 21.21 1.38 15.22
CA GLU A 183 22.08 1.32 14.05
C GLU A 183 22.10 2.65 13.30
N GLY A 184 20.98 3.38 13.34
CA GLY A 184 20.84 4.70 12.72
C GLY A 184 19.57 4.81 11.87
N ILE A 185 19.57 5.79 10.98
CA ILE A 185 18.46 6.07 10.07
C ILE A 185 18.70 5.34 8.74
N ARG A 186 17.68 4.63 8.25
CA ARG A 186 17.70 3.97 6.94
C ARG A 186 16.61 4.52 6.03
N PHE A 187 16.95 4.57 4.75
CA PHE A 187 16.02 4.86 3.67
C PHE A 187 15.66 3.55 2.97
N GLY A 188 14.36 3.35 2.72
CA GLY A 188 13.83 2.18 2.04
C GLY A 188 12.94 2.59 0.87
N PHE A 189 12.82 1.69 -0.10
CA PHE A 189 11.90 1.83 -1.22
C PHE A 189 11.24 0.49 -1.50
N PHE A 190 9.92 0.48 -1.45
CA PHE A 190 9.08 -0.67 -1.73
C PHE A 190 8.23 -0.35 -2.96
N ALA A 191 8.09 -1.32 -3.85
CA ALA A 191 7.27 -1.17 -5.04
C ALA A 191 6.68 -2.52 -5.42
N PHE A 192 5.37 -2.55 -5.63
CA PHE A 192 4.66 -3.76 -6.02
C PHE A 192 3.42 -3.44 -6.86
N GLY A 193 3.16 -4.31 -7.82
CA GLY A 193 1.88 -4.36 -8.51
C GLY A 193 0.90 -5.19 -7.69
N PHE A 194 -0.38 -4.88 -7.73
CA PHE A 194 -1.40 -5.60 -6.98
C PHE A 194 -2.72 -5.74 -7.73
N ILE A 195 -3.49 -6.73 -7.31
CA ILE A 195 -4.92 -6.85 -7.59
C ILE A 195 -5.68 -6.74 -6.27
N LYS A 196 -6.77 -5.97 -6.26
CA LYS A 196 -7.58 -5.68 -5.08
C LYS A 196 -9.06 -5.85 -5.41
N ILE A 197 -9.80 -6.42 -4.48
CA ILE A 197 -11.25 -6.60 -4.57
C ILE A 197 -11.90 -5.76 -3.47
N TYR A 198 -12.87 -4.95 -3.86
CA TYR A 198 -13.72 -4.19 -2.94
C TYR A 198 -14.99 -4.99 -2.59
N ILE A 199 -15.36 -4.94 -1.31
CA ILE A 199 -16.51 -5.64 -0.71
C ILE A 199 -17.51 -4.61 -0.17
#